data_AF-A0A2E4J4V9-F1
#
_entry.id   AF-A0A2E4J4V9-F1
#
_cell.length_a   1.000
_cell.length_b   1.000
_cell.length_c   1.000
_cell.angle_alpha   90.00
_cell.angle_beta   90.00
_cell.angle_gamma   90.00
#
_symmetry.space_group_name_H-M   'P 1'
#
loop_
_entity.id
_entity.type
_entity.pdbx_description
1 polymer ?
#
loop_
_entity_poly.entity_id
_entity_poly.type
_entity_poly.pdbx_seq_one_letter_code
_entity_poly.pdbx_strand_id
1 'polypeptide(L)'
;MPEPDNSFRKIVYHFIDELAWPHLGALGLVSFFFFFAATNGLLKLTGRDISSFDFPVGPVIGISSALAVIVLCAAIKLRPKS
;
A
#
# COMPACT_ATOMS: atom_id res chain seq x y z
N MET A 1 10.10 12.55 27.83
CA MET A 1 9.02 11.59 27.47
C MET A 1 9.50 10.80 26.27
N PRO A 2 9.56 9.46 26.31
CA PRO A 2 9.90 8.68 25.12
C PRO A 2 8.75 8.80 24.11
N GLU A 3 9.04 9.34 22.93
CA GLU A 3 8.06 9.48 21.84
C GLU A 3 7.63 8.09 21.33
N PRO A 4 6.37 7.67 21.53
CA PRO A 4 5.90 6.35 21.11
C PRO A 4 5.95 6.16 19.58
N ASP A 5 5.90 7.26 18.81
CA ASP A 5 5.89 7.24 17.34
C ASP A 5 7.18 6.71 16.71
N ASN A 6 8.31 6.87 17.40
CA ASN A 6 9.60 6.40 16.90
C ASN A 6 9.76 4.89 16.98
N SER A 7 9.09 4.20 17.91
CA SER A 7 9.24 2.75 18.09
C SER A 7 8.54 1.95 16.99
N PHE A 8 7.29 2.31 16.65
CA PHE A 8 6.55 1.62 15.60
C PHE A 8 7.21 1.78 14.24
N ARG A 9 7.63 3.02 13.90
CA ARG A 9 8.33 3.31 12.65
C ARG A 9 9.63 2.50 12.52
N LYS A 10 10.38 2.33 13.61
CA LYS A 10 11.63 1.55 13.64
C LYS A 10 11.36 0.07 13.42
N ILE A 11 10.31 -0.47 14.03
CA ILE A 11 9.85 -1.85 13.83
C ILE A 11 9.46 -2.07 12.36
N VAL A 12 8.66 -1.17 11.78
CA VAL A 12 8.25 -1.25 10.37
C VAL A 12 9.46 -1.23 9.44
N TYR A 13 10.43 -0.34 9.67
CA TYR A 13 11.66 -0.33 8.86
C TYR A 13 12.46 -1.61 9.00
N HIS A 14 12.55 -2.16 10.21
CA HIS A 14 13.26 -3.42 10.44
C HIS A 14 12.60 -4.59 9.69
N PHE A 15 11.28 -4.70 9.75
CA PHE A 15 10.54 -5.71 8.98
C PHE A 15 10.73 -5.56 7.47
N ILE A 16 10.70 -4.32 6.94
CA ILE A 16 10.90 -4.06 5.50
C ILE A 16 12.33 -4.41 5.07
N ASP A 17 13.32 -4.16 5.92
CA ASP A 17 14.72 -4.51 5.66
C ASP A 17 14.93 -6.02 5.61
N GLU A 18 14.31 -6.78 6.53
CA GLU A 18 14.40 -8.24 6.56
C GLU A 18 13.58 -8.92 5.46
N LEU A 19 12.56 -8.25 4.93
CA LEU A 19 11.67 -8.77 3.92
C LEU A 19 12.43 -9.07 2.61
N ALA A 20 12.40 -10.32 2.12
CA ALA A 20 13.07 -10.66 0.86
C ALA A 20 12.40 -9.97 -0.35
N TRP A 21 13.19 -9.65 -1.40
CA TRP A 21 12.71 -8.92 -2.58
C TRP A 21 11.44 -9.49 -3.24
N PRO A 22 11.27 -10.82 -3.38
CA PRO A 22 10.03 -11.40 -3.93
C PRO A 22 8.78 -11.07 -3.10
N HIS A 23 8.94 -10.92 -1.78
CA HIS A 23 7.82 -10.60 -0.89
C HIS A 23 7.35 -9.15 -1.04
N LEU A 24 8.17 -8.25 -1.60
CA LEU A 24 7.71 -6.90 -1.96
C LEU A 24 6.66 -6.94 -3.07
N GLY A 25 6.82 -7.83 -4.05
CA GLY A 25 5.82 -8.06 -5.09
C GLY A 25 4.52 -8.60 -4.49
N ALA A 26 4.62 -9.56 -3.56
CA ALA A 26 3.45 -10.08 -2.85
C ALA A 26 2.75 -9.00 -2.01
N LEU A 27 3.52 -8.15 -1.31
CA LEU A 27 2.98 -7.03 -0.53
C LEU A 27 2.26 -6.01 -1.42
N GLY A 28 2.82 -5.71 -2.59
CA GLY A 28 2.17 -4.86 -3.59
C GLY A 28 0.86 -5.48 -4.10
N LEU A 29 0.84 -6.78 -4.38
CA LEU A 29 -0.36 -7.49 -4.81
C LEU A 29 -1.45 -7.48 -3.72
N VAL A 30 -1.09 -7.73 -2.46
CA VAL A 30 -2.02 -7.65 -1.31
C VAL A 30 -2.58 -6.24 -1.18
N SER A 31 -1.71 -5.23 -1.33
CA SER A 31 -2.13 -3.82 -1.30
C SER A 31 -3.11 -3.51 -2.43
N PHE A 32 -2.84 -3.98 -3.65
CA PHE A 32 -3.75 -3.84 -4.78
C PHE A 32 -5.15 -4.36 -4.43
N PHE A 33 -5.26 -5.62 -3.98
CA PHE A 33 -6.54 -6.24 -3.68
C PHE A 33 -7.27 -5.53 -2.53
N PHE A 34 -6.54 -5.12 -1.50
CA PHE A 34 -7.11 -4.39 -0.37
C PHE A 34 -7.74 -3.07 -0.82
N PHE A 35 -6.98 -2.23 -1.52
CA PHE A 35 -7.48 -0.93 -1.97
C PHE A 35 -8.53 -1.05 -3.07
N PHE A 36 -8.40 -2.00 -3.99
CA PHE A 36 -9.42 -2.29 -4.98
C PHE A 36 -10.75 -2.67 -4.31
N ALA A 37 -10.72 -3.59 -3.35
CA ALA A 37 -11.91 -4.03 -2.62
C ALA A 37 -12.50 -2.90 -1.76
N ALA A 38 -11.65 -2.12 -1.08
CA ALA A 38 -12.07 -0.97 -0.27
C ALA A 38 -12.72 0.12 -1.12
N THR A 39 -12.13 0.48 -2.25
CA THR A 39 -12.70 1.47 -3.18
C THR A 39 -14.03 0.99 -3.74
N ASN A 40 -14.12 -0.25 -4.22
CA ASN A 40 -15.37 -0.79 -4.74
C ASN A 40 -16.45 -0.93 -3.65
N GLY A 41 -16.05 -1.30 -2.42
CA GLY A 41 -16.94 -1.32 -1.26
C GLY A 41 -17.46 0.06 -0.91
N LEU A 42 -16.59 1.08 -0.93
CA LEU A 42 -16.97 2.47 -0.66
C LEU A 42 -17.89 3.04 -1.75
N LEU A 43 -17.65 2.72 -3.02
CA LEU A 43 -18.53 3.10 -4.13
C LEU A 43 -19.93 2.50 -3.96
N LYS A 44 -20.00 1.21 -3.61
CA LYS A 44 -21.28 0.54 -3.27
C LYS A 44 -22.00 1.20 -2.10
N LEU A 45 -21.27 1.53 -1.02
CA LEU A 45 -21.85 2.15 0.19
C LEU A 45 -22.33 3.59 -0.05
N THR A 46 -21.70 4.32 -0.97
CA THR A 46 -22.08 5.70 -1.30
C THR A 46 -23.20 5.78 -2.33
N GLY A 47 -23.77 4.65 -2.75
CA GLY A 47 -24.84 4.59 -3.76
C GLY A 47 -24.38 5.07 -5.14
N ARG A 48 -23.07 5.24 -5.35
CA ARG A 48 -22.50 5.55 -6.65
C ARG A 48 -22.20 4.24 -7.34
N ASP A 49 -23.08 3.86 -8.25
CA ASP A 49 -22.81 2.73 -9.13
C ASP A 49 -21.51 2.94 -9.89
N ILE A 50 -20.69 1.89 -9.92
CA ILE A 50 -19.42 1.85 -10.63
C ILE A 50 -19.65 2.13 -12.13
N SER A 51 -20.84 1.82 -12.65
CA SER A 51 -21.26 2.15 -14.03
C SER A 51 -21.48 3.64 -14.29
N SER A 52 -21.56 4.48 -13.26
CA SER A 52 -21.68 5.94 -13.40
C SER A 52 -20.33 6.63 -13.61
N PHE A 53 -19.23 5.88 -13.48
CA PHE A 53 -17.90 6.38 -13.80
C PHE A 53 -17.45 5.79 -15.14
N ASP A 54 -17.21 6.64 -16.14
CA ASP A 54 -16.56 6.27 -17.40
C ASP A 54 -15.10 5.78 -17.19
N PHE A 55 -14.61 5.88 -15.96
CA PHE A 55 -13.24 5.57 -15.56
C PHE A 55 -13.20 4.43 -14.55
N PRO A 56 -12.30 3.44 -14.70
CA PRO A 56 -12.17 2.32 -13.78
C PRO A 56 -11.49 2.74 -12.47
N VAL A 57 -12.22 3.47 -11.60
CA VAL A 57 -11.70 4.06 -10.36
C VAL A 57 -11.10 2.99 -9.42
N GLY A 58 -11.79 1.85 -9.24
CA GLY A 58 -11.32 0.75 -8.39
C GLY A 58 -9.95 0.20 -8.80
N PRO A 59 -9.80 -0.30 -10.05
CA PRO A 59 -8.50 -0.75 -10.56
C PRO A 59 -7.41 0.31 -10.48
N VAL A 60 -7.71 1.56 -10.79
CA VAL A 60 -6.71 2.63 -10.80
C VAL A 60 -6.22 2.95 -9.39
N ILE A 61 -7.12 3.08 -8.40
CA ILE A 61 -6.71 3.28 -7.01
C ILE A 61 -5.91 2.06 -6.50
N GLY A 62 -6.34 0.84 -6.84
CA GLY A 62 -5.61 -0.38 -6.51
C GLY A 62 -4.18 -0.39 -7.06
N ILE A 63 -3.99 -0.10 -8.35
CA ILE A 63 -2.66 -0.09 -8.98
C ILE A 63 -1.80 1.04 -8.39
N SER A 64 -2.37 2.23 -8.24
CA SER A 64 -1.67 3.41 -7.71
C SER A 64 -1.13 3.15 -6.30
N SER A 65 -1.96 2.58 -5.43
CA SER A 65 -1.58 2.26 -4.06
C SER A 65 -0.57 1.12 -3.98
N ALA A 66 -0.73 0.06 -4.78
CA ALA A 66 0.24 -1.03 -4.88
C ALA A 66 1.63 -0.54 -5.32
N LEU A 67 1.69 0.30 -6.36
CA LEU A 67 2.94 0.91 -6.81
C LEU A 67 3.55 1.80 -5.72
N ALA A 68 2.74 2.62 -5.06
CA ALA A 68 3.22 3.46 -3.96
C ALA A 68 3.85 2.61 -2.84
N VAL A 69 3.21 1.52 -2.44
CA VAL A 69 3.75 0.60 -1.40
C VAL A 69 5.06 -0.05 -1.86
N ILE A 70 5.13 -0.55 -3.09
CA ILE A 70 6.35 -1.17 -3.62
C ILE A 70 7.49 -0.14 -3.65
N VAL A 71 7.23 1.07 -4.18
CA VAL A 71 8.24 2.13 -4.29
C VAL A 71 8.70 2.58 -2.90
N LEU A 72 7.79 2.74 -1.94
CA LEU A 72 8.13 3.15 -0.58
C LEU A 72 9.01 2.09 0.10
N CYS A 73 8.64 0.81 0.01
CA CYS A 73 9.41 -0.28 0.57
C CYS A 73 10.77 -0.45 -0.14
N ALA A 74 10.82 -0.29 -1.45
CA ALA A 74 12.08 -0.31 -2.21
C ALA A 74 13.00 0.85 -1.80
N ALA A 75 12.46 2.06 -1.65
CA ALA A 75 13.20 3.24 -1.20
C ALA A 75 13.76 3.05 0.22
N ILE A 76 12.99 2.43 1.11
CA ILE A 76 13.45 2.06 2.46
C ILE A 76 14.60 1.06 2.38
N LYS A 77 14.47 0.03 1.53
CA LYS A 77 15.46 -1.04 1.42
C LYS A 77 16.76 -0.60 0.73
N LEU A 78 16.68 0.39 -0.16
CA LEU A 78 17.83 1.00 -0.85
C LEU A 78 18.45 2.17 -0.09
N ARG A 79 17.89 2.55 1.07
CA ARG A 79 18.45 3.58 1.93
C ARG A 79 19.89 3.22 2.34
N PRO A 80 20.84 4.15 2.24
CA PRO A 80 22.17 3.94 2.83
C PRO A 80 22.04 3.76 4.34
N LYS A 81 22.45 2.58 4.83
CA LYS A 81 22.57 2.29 6.27
C LYS A 81 23.84 2.99 6.77
N SER A 82 23.67 4.23 7.21
CA SER A 82 24.72 5.00 7.89
C SER A 82 24.87 4.60 9.35
#